data_AF-A0A5P2QSA1-F1
#
_entry.id   AF-A0A5P2QSA1-F1
#
_cell.length_a   1.000
_cell.length_b   1.000
_cell.length_c   1.000
_cell.angle_alpha   90.00
_cell.angle_beta   90.00
_cell.angle_gamma   90.00
#
_symmetry.space_group_name_H-M   'P 1'
#
loop_
_entity.id
_entity.type
_entity.pdbx_description
1 polymer ?
#
loop_
_entity_poly.entity_id
_entity_poly.type
_entity_poly.pdbx_seq_one_letter_code
_entity_poly.pdbx_strand_id
1 'polypeptide(L)' 'MKATRDEQTFTMTGVQWSGTYPIEDLPRWLAFYRRMGNVHPNGAPYYDAAVQALEGIVDGSERP' A
#
# COMPACT_ATOMS: atom_id res chain seq x y z
N MET A 1 -2.85 6.89 5.16
CA MET A 1 -1.71 5.94 5.19
C MET A 1 -0.55 6.60 4.48
N LYS A 2 0.68 6.38 4.94
CA LYS A 2 1.88 6.82 4.22
C LYS A 2 2.66 5.57 3.83
N ALA A 3 3.07 5.46 2.58
CA ALA A 3 3.94 4.38 2.14
C ALA A 3 5.21 4.97 1.53
N THR A 4 6.35 4.46 1.95
CA THR A 4 7.67 4.82 1.42
C THR A 4 8.29 3.61 0.75
N ARG A 5 9.08 3.83 -0.29
CA ARG A 5 9.73 2.79 -1.08
C ARG A 5 11.23 2.97 -0.98
N ASP A 6 11.90 1.88 -0.69
CA ASP A 6 13.32 1.70 -0.84
C ASP A 6 13.59 0.84 -2.09
N GLU A 7 14.86 0.59 -2.41
CA GLU A 7 15.27 -0.11 -3.63
C GLU A 7 14.68 -1.53 -3.77
N GLN A 8 14.41 -2.22 -2.66
CA GLN A 8 13.89 -3.60 -2.64
C GLN A 8 12.74 -3.82 -1.65
N THR A 9 12.36 -2.81 -0.88
CA THR A 9 11.32 -2.91 0.15
C THR A 9 10.40 -1.70 0.09
N PHE A 10 9.20 -1.83 0.63
CA PHE A 10 8.34 -0.70 0.92
C PHE A 10 7.90 -0.74 2.38
N THR A 11 7.86 0.42 3.01
CA THR A 11 7.39 0.58 4.37
C THR A 11 6.01 1.22 4.33
N MET A 12 5.02 0.53 4.89
CA MET A 12 3.68 1.06 5.13
C MET A 12 3.58 1.56 6.57
N THR A 13 3.22 2.83 6.71
CA THR A 13 2.96 3.47 8.00
C THR A 13 1.49 3.86 8.07
N GLY A 14 0.76 3.13 8.92
CA GLY A 14 -0.57 3.46 9.39
C GLY A 14 -0.55 4.39 10.60
N VAL A 15 -1.72 4.71 11.14
CA VAL A 15 -1.86 5.63 12.29
C VAL A 15 -1.26 5.03 13.57
N GLN A 16 -1.31 3.71 13.73
CA GLN A 16 -0.84 3.00 14.92
C GLN A 16 0.14 1.87 14.62
N TRP A 17 0.56 1.72 13.35
CA TRP A 17 1.43 0.62 12.94
C TRP A 17 2.38 1.03 11.84
N SER A 18 3.55 0.40 11.80
CA SER A 18 4.56 0.57 10.76
C SER A 18 5.06 -0.83 10.39
N GLY A 19 5.09 -1.16 9.10
CA GLY A 19 5.53 -2.46 8.62
C GLY A 19 6.33 -2.32 7.34
N THR A 20 7.51 -2.94 7.31
CA THR A 20 8.39 -2.99 6.14
C THR A 20 8.24 -4.35 5.46
N TYR A 21 8.00 -4.32 4.15
CA TYR A 21 7.73 -5.49 3.33
C TYR A 21 8.59 -5.48 2.07
N PRO A 22 8.94 -6.64 1.50
CA PRO A 22 9.65 -6.70 0.22
C PRO A 22 8.77 -6.23 -0.95
N ILE A 23 9.38 -5.53 -1.91
CA ILE A 23 8.68 -5.01 -3.09
C ILE A 23 8.18 -6.10 -4.03
N GLU A 24 8.77 -7.30 -3.96
CA GLU A 24 8.30 -8.50 -4.65
C GLU A 24 6.85 -8.87 -4.25
N ASP A 25 6.47 -8.54 -3.01
CA ASP A 25 5.13 -8.79 -2.49
C ASP A 25 4.15 -7.65 -2.78
N LEU A 26 4.61 -6.52 -3.30
CA LEU A 26 3.79 -5.36 -3.61
C LEU A 26 2.62 -5.69 -4.56
N PRO A 27 2.81 -6.37 -5.71
CA PRO A 27 1.68 -6.76 -6.56
C PRO A 27 0.71 -7.73 -5.85
N ARG A 28 1.21 -8.57 -4.93
CA ARG A 28 0.37 -9.45 -4.11
C ARG A 28 -0.49 -8.66 -3.14
N TRP A 29 0.08 -7.65 -2.48
CA TRP A 29 -0.65 -6.75 -1.58
C TRP A 29 -1.70 -5.91 -2.32
N LEU A 30 -1.38 -5.36 -3.50
CA LEU A 30 -2.35 -4.62 -4.32
C LEU A 30 -3.56 -5.49 -4.70
N ALA A 31 -3.32 -6.72 -5.16
CA ALA A 31 -4.38 -7.65 -5.49
C ALA A 31 -5.22 -8.03 -4.25
N PHE A 32 -4.58 -8.21 -3.09
CA PHE A 32 -5.25 -8.50 -1.83
C PHE A 32 -6.15 -7.35 -1.37
N TYR A 33 -5.65 -6.12 -1.36
CA TYR A 33 -6.43 -4.94 -0.94
C TYR A 33 -7.57 -4.62 -1.90
N ARG A 34 -7.37 -4.73 -3.23
CA ARG A 34 -8.45 -4.59 -4.20
C ARG A 34 -9.54 -5.65 -4.00
N ARG A 35 -9.15 -6.89 -3.73
CA ARG A 35 -10.11 -7.96 -3.42
C ARG A 35 -10.86 -7.66 -2.11
N MET A 36 -10.16 -7.19 -1.07
CA MET A 36 -10.79 -6.81 0.20
C MET A 36 -11.75 -5.65 0.08
N GLY A 37 -11.46 -4.63 -0.74
CA GLY A 37 -12.42 -3.54 -1.01
C GLY A 37 -13.73 -4.04 -1.62
N ASN A 38 -13.67 -5.09 -2.45
CA ASN A 38 -14.86 -5.68 -3.05
C ASN A 38 -15.65 -6.59 -2.09
N VAL A 39 -14.97 -7.32 -1.18
CA VAL A 39 -15.65 -8.18 -0.20
C VAL A 39 -16.08 -7.47 1.09
N HIS A 40 -15.38 -6.39 1.46
CA HIS A 40 -15.64 -5.61 2.68
C HIS A 40 -15.86 -4.12 2.32
N PRO A 41 -17.06 -3.74 1.85
CA PRO A 41 -17.37 -2.36 1.47
C PRO A 41 -17.27 -1.38 2.65
N ASN A 42 -17.47 -1.83 3.89
CA ASN A 42 -17.29 -0.99 5.08
C ASN A 42 -15.82 -0.61 5.35
N GLY A 43 -14.87 -1.42 4.89
CA GLY A 43 -13.43 -1.14 4.99
C GLY A 43 -12.83 -0.53 3.73
N ALA A 44 -13.62 -0.42 2.66
CA ALA A 44 -13.19 0.09 1.36
C ALA A 44 -12.36 1.39 1.42
N PRO A 45 -12.73 2.44 2.17
CA PRO A 45 -11.92 3.66 2.21
C PRO A 45 -10.52 3.47 2.82
N TYR A 46 -10.35 2.50 3.73
CA TYR A 46 -9.04 2.19 4.32
C TYR A 46 -8.17 1.36 3.36
N TYR A 47 -8.78 0.44 2.62
CA TYR A 47 -8.09 -0.38 1.62
C TYR A 47 -7.73 0.43 0.37
N ASP A 48 -8.62 1.33 -0.06
CA ASP A 48 -8.37 2.23 -1.19
C ASP A 48 -7.22 3.18 -0.89
N ALA A 49 -7.16 3.73 0.34
CA ALA A 49 -6.01 4.51 0.79
C ALA A 49 -4.70 3.70 0.85
N ALA A 50 -4.76 2.38 1.13
CA ALA A 50 -3.60 1.49 1.08
C ALA A 50 -3.15 1.24 -0.37
N VAL A 51 -4.11 0.98 -1.26
CA VAL A 51 -3.88 0.77 -2.70
C VAL A 51 -3.29 2.02 -3.34
N GLN A 52 -3.87 3.19 -3.12
CA GLN A 52 -3.33 4.45 -3.63
C GLN A 52 -1.93 4.74 -3.11
N ALA A 53 -1.65 4.46 -1.84
CA ALA A 53 -0.32 4.60 -1.29
C ALA A 53 0.66 3.63 -1.97
N LEU A 54 0.29 2.36 -2.13
CA LEU A 54 1.09 1.32 -2.80
C LEU A 54 1.31 1.59 -4.30
N GLU A 55 0.30 2.08 -5.03
CA GLU A 55 0.43 2.49 -6.44
C GLU A 55 1.33 3.73 -6.56
N GLY A 56 1.24 4.68 -5.63
CA GLY A 56 2.11 5.88 -5.62
C GLY A 56 3.60 5.58 -5.44
N ILE A 57 3.95 4.54 -4.66
CA ILE A 57 5.34 4.08 -4.55
C ILE A 57 5.79 3.23 -5.74
N VAL A 58 4.89 2.54 -6.43
CA VAL A 58 5.20 1.83 -7.70
C VAL A 58 5.52 2.82 -8.81
N ASP A 59 4.68 3.85 -8.95
CA ASP A 59 4.77 4.87 -10.00
C ASP A 59 6.03 5.75 -9.85
N GLY A 60 6.61 5.81 -8.66
CA GLY A 60 7.96 6.35 -8.46
C GLY A 60 8.01 7.87 -8.56
N SER A 61 7.29 8.56 -7.67
CA SER A 61 7.45 10.01 -7.52
C SER A 61 7.38 10.44 -6.07
N GLU A 62 8.47 10.24 -5.33
CA GLU A 62 8.98 11.37 -4.56
C GLU A 62 9.36 12.45 -5.58
N ARG A 63 8.42 13.37 -5.85
CA ARG A 63 8.76 14.67 -6.41
C ARG A 63 9.12 15.60 -5.24
N PRO A 64 10.17 16.41 -5.40
CA PRO A 64 11.07 16.90 -4.35
C PRO A 64 10.43 17.87 -3.35
#